data_AF-A0A7T9UHZ3-F1
#
_entry.id   AF-A0A7T9UHZ3-F1
#
_cell.length_a   1.000
_cell.length_b   1.000
_cell.length_c   1.000
_cell.angle_alpha   90.00
_cell.angle_beta   90.00
_cell.angle_gamma   90.00
#
_symmetry.space_group_name_H-M   'P 1'
#
loop_
_entity.id
_entity.type
_entity.pdbx_description
1 polymer ?
#
loop_
_entity_poly.entity_id
_entity_poly.type
_entity_poly.pdbx_seq_one_letter_code
_entity_poly.pdbx_strand_id
1 'polypeptide(L)'
;MNALTTPQNGQIAHLTAFDIMMNPEIMDRFERIASVMASSKFAVPKHLQGNTGDCLAIIMQSAQWQMDPFAVAQKTHQINGVLGYEAQLVNAVITNRAPITGRLNFEWYGDWAKINGKEDKSWDKGIKVWATLKGETSPREIDISMGQVGSVRNSPLWVSDPRQQLAYLAIKRWSRLYTPDVILGVYTPDEIAEREELDVTPVQSTVKKHQGASGLKAQMAEREQSQETVIDMAPNFDVEGLINQINALSTIEELKALAKTIPADLGEPAKTDISTAYANRKNYVQLLVDLDSADTIELINSIMAERFEPNTSSMSDEQIDEVSALFERKSAELTP
;
A
#
# COMPACT_ATOMS: atom_id res chain seq x y z
N MET A 1 19.98 -7.14 -67.06
CA MET A 1 20.72 -6.30 -66.09
C MET A 1 19.69 -5.69 -65.16
N ASN A 2 19.58 -6.22 -63.95
CA ASN A 2 18.67 -5.72 -62.93
C ASN A 2 19.27 -4.45 -62.31
N ALA A 3 18.62 -3.31 -62.54
CA ALA A 3 18.94 -2.09 -61.82
C ALA A 3 18.36 -2.19 -60.40
N LEU A 4 19.22 -2.53 -59.44
CA LEU A 4 18.96 -2.36 -58.01
C LEU A 4 18.80 -0.87 -57.73
N THR A 5 17.56 -0.40 -57.61
CA THR A 5 17.27 0.92 -57.06
C THR A 5 17.49 0.87 -55.55
N THR A 6 18.68 1.31 -55.12
CA THR A 6 18.94 1.67 -53.73
C THR A 6 18.11 2.91 -53.38
N PRO A 7 17.27 2.92 -52.32
CA PRO A 7 16.77 4.18 -51.79
C PRO A 7 17.90 4.89 -51.04
N GLN A 8 18.22 6.10 -51.49
CA GLN A 8 19.16 7.02 -50.85
C GLN A 8 18.64 7.53 -49.50
N ASN A 9 19.58 7.73 -48.57
CA ASN A 9 19.47 8.34 -47.25
C ASN A 9 18.54 9.56 -47.12
N GLY A 10 17.96 9.78 -45.93
CA GLY A 10 17.94 11.16 -45.42
C GLY A 10 16.98 11.56 -44.30
N GLN A 11 15.92 10.81 -44.00
CA GLN A 11 15.06 11.07 -42.83
C GLN A 11 14.58 9.73 -42.31
N ILE A 12 14.86 9.41 -41.04
CA ILE A 12 14.14 8.36 -40.34
C ILE A 12 12.71 8.91 -40.24
N ALA A 13 11.85 8.57 -41.19
CA ALA A 13 10.44 8.90 -41.09
C ALA A 13 9.96 8.35 -39.75
N HIS A 14 9.42 9.22 -38.89
CA HIS A 14 8.74 8.79 -37.68
C HIS A 14 7.47 8.04 -38.11
N LEU A 15 7.62 6.75 -38.39
CA LEU A 15 6.50 5.86 -38.63
C LEU A 15 5.69 5.80 -37.34
N THR A 16 4.40 6.11 -37.43
CA THR A 16 3.49 5.92 -36.30
C THR A 16 3.25 4.43 -36.09
N ALA A 17 2.75 4.05 -34.90
CA ALA A 17 2.34 2.67 -34.63
C ALA A 17 1.33 2.15 -35.67
N PHE A 18 0.46 3.04 -36.16
CA PHE A 18 -0.52 2.72 -37.19
C PHE A 18 0.15 2.45 -38.55
N ASP A 19 1.13 3.27 -38.95
CA ASP A 19 1.85 3.07 -40.22
C ASP A 19 2.64 1.76 -40.22
N ILE A 20 3.21 1.38 -39.08
CA ILE A 20 3.90 0.10 -38.89
C ILE A 20 2.94 -1.07 -39.06
N MET A 21 1.76 -0.99 -38.43
CA MET A 21 0.76 -2.05 -38.45
C MET A 21 0.12 -2.23 -39.82
N MET A 22 -0.08 -1.14 -40.57
CA MET A 22 -0.71 -1.17 -41.89
C MET A 22 0.26 -1.47 -43.02
N ASN A 23 1.57 -1.54 -42.76
CA ASN A 23 2.58 -1.85 -43.76
C ASN A 23 2.90 -3.36 -43.76
N PRO A 24 2.47 -4.12 -44.79
CA PRO A 24 2.66 -5.57 -44.83
C PRO A 24 4.12 -5.98 -44.79
N GLU A 25 5.01 -5.23 -45.44
CA GLU A 25 6.43 -5.57 -45.52
C GLU A 25 7.13 -5.41 -44.16
N ILE A 26 6.72 -4.43 -43.36
CA ILE A 26 7.22 -4.25 -41.99
C ILE A 26 6.68 -5.36 -41.11
N MET A 27 5.40 -5.68 -41.23
CA MET A 27 4.78 -6.74 -40.45
C MET A 27 5.42 -8.10 -40.70
N ASP A 28 5.65 -8.46 -41.97
CA ASP A 28 6.37 -9.69 -42.36
C ASP A 28 7.80 -9.75 -41.80
N ARG A 29 8.47 -8.60 -41.64
CA ARG A 29 9.80 -8.53 -41.01
C ARG A 29 9.68 -8.75 -39.51
N PHE A 30 8.69 -8.14 -38.86
CA PHE A 30 8.47 -8.30 -37.43
C PHE A 30 8.14 -9.74 -37.08
N GLU A 31 7.29 -10.42 -37.85
CA GLU A 31 6.99 -11.85 -37.66
C GLU A 31 8.24 -12.73 -37.78
N ARG A 32 9.12 -12.45 -38.75
CA ARG A 32 10.39 -13.16 -38.89
C ARG A 32 11.31 -12.94 -37.70
N ILE A 33 11.44 -11.70 -37.23
CA ILE A 33 12.24 -11.37 -36.04
C ILE A 33 11.63 -12.03 -34.80
N ALA A 34 10.30 -12.07 -34.68
CA ALA A 34 9.58 -12.72 -33.59
C ALA A 34 9.88 -14.22 -33.55
N SER A 35 9.91 -14.89 -34.70
CA SER A 35 10.28 -16.30 -34.79
C SER A 35 11.73 -16.53 -34.33
N VAL A 36 12.66 -15.64 -34.71
CA VAL A 36 14.04 -15.70 -34.23
C VAL A 36 14.11 -15.47 -32.72
N MET A 37 13.40 -14.47 -32.19
CA MET A 37 13.34 -14.20 -30.75
C MET A 37 12.78 -15.39 -29.98
N ALA A 38 11.68 -15.98 -30.42
CA ALA A 38 11.06 -17.14 -29.79
C ALA A 38 11.99 -18.37 -29.78
N SER A 39 12.89 -18.49 -30.77
CA SER A 39 13.89 -19.56 -30.82
C SER A 39 15.12 -19.33 -29.92
N SER A 40 15.31 -18.11 -29.42
CA SER A 40 16.49 -17.74 -28.63
C SER A 40 16.37 -18.26 -27.20
N LYS A 41 17.34 -19.08 -26.78
CA LYS A 41 17.36 -19.69 -25.44
C LYS A 41 17.98 -18.82 -24.34
N PHE A 42 18.86 -17.90 -24.73
CA PHE A 42 19.64 -17.09 -23.78
C PHE A 42 19.22 -15.64 -23.77
N ALA A 43 19.02 -15.04 -24.95
CA ALA A 43 18.74 -13.61 -25.06
C ALA A 43 17.28 -13.25 -24.72
N VAL A 44 16.39 -14.24 -24.69
CA VAL A 44 14.95 -14.07 -24.46
C VAL A 44 14.52 -14.88 -23.22
N PRO A 45 13.74 -14.31 -22.29
CA PRO A 45 13.24 -15.01 -21.11
C PRO A 45 12.38 -16.25 -21.39
N LYS A 46 12.33 -17.18 -20.45
CA LYS A 46 11.61 -18.46 -20.58
C LYS A 46 10.13 -18.30 -20.93
N HIS A 47 9.45 -17.28 -20.40
CA HIS A 47 8.02 -17.05 -20.68
C HIS A 47 7.73 -16.57 -22.11
N LEU A 48 8.75 -16.11 -22.85
CA LEU A 48 8.64 -15.70 -24.26
C LEU A 48 9.19 -16.76 -25.22
N GLN A 49 9.95 -17.75 -24.73
CA GLN A 49 10.53 -18.81 -25.54
C GLN A 49 9.45 -19.70 -26.14
N GLY A 50 9.53 -19.96 -27.44
CA GLY A 50 8.54 -20.72 -28.18
C GLY A 50 7.21 -19.97 -28.43
N ASN A 51 7.04 -18.76 -27.91
CA ASN A 51 5.86 -17.93 -28.16
C ASN A 51 6.18 -16.79 -29.14
N THR A 52 5.97 -17.05 -30.42
CA THR A 52 6.16 -16.06 -31.49
C THR A 52 5.18 -14.88 -31.35
N GLY A 53 3.96 -15.11 -30.88
CA GLY A 53 2.95 -14.06 -30.71
C GLY A 53 3.36 -13.02 -29.66
N ASP A 54 3.82 -13.48 -28.50
CA ASP A 54 4.28 -12.58 -27.44
C ASP A 54 5.58 -11.87 -27.83
N CYS A 55 6.49 -12.57 -28.53
CA CYS A 55 7.70 -11.93 -29.07
C CYS A 55 7.35 -10.83 -30.09
N LEU A 56 6.35 -11.05 -30.94
CA LEU A 56 5.87 -10.06 -31.90
C LEU A 56 5.28 -8.84 -31.19
N ALA A 57 4.47 -9.05 -30.15
CA ALA A 57 3.96 -7.96 -29.33
C ALA A 57 5.09 -7.12 -28.70
N ILE A 58 6.13 -7.77 -28.19
CA ILE A 58 7.33 -7.09 -27.68
C ILE A 58 8.04 -6.30 -28.77
N ILE A 59 8.20 -6.85 -29.96
CA ILE A 59 8.84 -6.13 -31.09
C ILE A 59 8.04 -4.88 -31.44
N MET A 60 6.72 -5.00 -31.56
CA MET A 60 5.85 -3.86 -31.87
C MET A 60 5.94 -2.79 -30.78
N GLN A 61 5.90 -3.18 -29.50
CA GLN A 61 6.05 -2.24 -28.38
C GLN A 61 7.42 -1.58 -28.37
N SER A 62 8.47 -2.35 -28.64
CA SER A 62 9.86 -1.85 -28.71
C SER A 62 10.05 -0.88 -29.85
N ALA A 63 9.38 -1.09 -30.99
CA ALA A 63 9.38 -0.15 -32.10
C ALA A 63 8.73 1.19 -31.73
N GLN A 64 7.62 1.17 -30.98
CA GLN A 64 6.98 2.40 -30.48
C GLN A 64 7.88 3.19 -29.52
N TRP A 65 8.60 2.47 -28.66
CA TRP A 65 9.58 3.07 -27.75
C TRP A 65 10.93 3.36 -28.40
N GLN A 66 11.14 2.94 -29.65
CA GLN A 66 12.40 3.03 -30.37
C GLN A 66 13.57 2.39 -29.59
N MET A 67 13.33 1.22 -29.00
CA MET A 67 14.30 0.45 -28.21
C MET A 67 14.57 -0.92 -28.85
N ASP A 68 15.69 -1.53 -28.48
CA ASP A 68 16.04 -2.89 -28.91
C ASP A 68 15.05 -3.92 -28.32
N PRO A 69 14.38 -4.74 -29.16
CA PRO A 69 13.40 -5.71 -28.69
C PRO A 69 13.99 -6.80 -27.78
N PHE A 70 15.27 -7.17 -27.94
CA PHE A 70 15.89 -8.13 -27.04
C PHE A 70 16.10 -7.53 -25.64
N ALA A 71 16.60 -6.30 -25.56
CA ALA A 71 16.74 -5.57 -24.29
C ALA A 71 15.39 -5.36 -23.59
N VAL A 72 14.34 -5.02 -24.34
CA VAL A 72 12.97 -4.88 -23.80
C VAL A 72 12.47 -6.23 -23.28
N ALA A 73 12.60 -7.30 -24.05
CA ALA A 73 12.20 -8.65 -23.65
C ALA A 73 12.85 -9.07 -22.32
N GLN A 74 14.15 -8.81 -22.13
CA GLN A 74 14.87 -9.13 -20.89
C GLN A 74 14.36 -8.41 -19.64
N LYS A 75 13.60 -7.33 -19.82
CA LYS A 75 12.99 -6.54 -18.75
C LYS A 75 11.50 -6.83 -18.54
N THR A 76 11.04 -7.98 -19.05
CA THR A 76 9.67 -8.47 -18.86
C THR A 76 9.64 -9.62 -17.87
N HIS A 77 8.47 -9.83 -17.28
CA HIS A 77 8.19 -10.92 -16.34
C HIS A 77 6.72 -11.31 -16.45
N GLN A 78 6.41 -12.56 -16.14
CA GLN A 78 5.04 -13.07 -16.17
C GLN A 78 4.54 -13.31 -14.75
N ILE A 79 3.40 -12.73 -14.41
CA ILE A 79 2.71 -12.92 -13.12
C ILE A 79 1.24 -13.21 -13.44
N ASN A 80 0.72 -14.34 -12.95
CA ASN A 80 -0.68 -14.75 -13.15
C ASN A 80 -1.16 -14.72 -14.61
N GLY A 81 -0.27 -15.08 -15.55
CA GLY A 81 -0.57 -15.08 -16.99
C GLY A 81 -0.52 -13.71 -17.66
N VAL A 82 -0.29 -12.62 -16.91
CA VAL A 82 -0.15 -11.27 -17.44
C VAL A 82 1.34 -10.92 -17.58
N LEU A 83 1.69 -10.28 -18.69
CA LEU A 83 3.03 -9.78 -18.96
C LEU A 83 3.22 -8.41 -18.31
N GLY A 84 4.18 -8.31 -17.41
CA GLY A 84 4.61 -7.06 -16.82
C GLY A 84 5.99 -6.62 -17.30
N TYR A 85 6.30 -5.34 -17.09
CA TYR A 85 7.57 -4.71 -17.44
C TYR A 85 8.24 -4.07 -16.22
N GLU A 86 9.55 -4.24 -16.09
CA GLU A 86 10.30 -3.73 -14.94
C GLU A 86 10.30 -2.19 -14.92
N ALA A 87 10.31 -1.61 -13.72
CA ALA A 87 10.37 -0.16 -13.54
C ALA A 87 11.64 0.47 -14.14
N GLN A 88 12.74 -0.28 -14.24
CA GLN A 88 13.96 0.16 -14.93
C GLN A 88 13.71 0.45 -16.41
N LEU A 89 12.91 -0.39 -17.08
CA LEU A 89 12.54 -0.17 -18.47
C LEU A 89 11.64 1.06 -18.58
N VAL A 90 10.64 1.20 -17.69
CA VAL A 90 9.78 2.39 -17.66
C VAL A 90 10.61 3.67 -17.54
N ASN A 91 11.60 3.71 -16.65
CA ASN A 91 12.50 4.87 -16.54
C ASN A 91 13.26 5.18 -17.84
N ALA A 92 13.76 4.13 -18.52
CA ALA A 92 14.47 4.29 -19.79
C ALA A 92 13.54 4.81 -20.90
N VAL A 93 12.31 4.29 -20.95
CA VAL A 93 11.27 4.74 -21.89
C VAL A 93 10.94 6.21 -21.67
N ILE A 94 10.69 6.63 -20.42
CA ILE A 94 10.39 8.04 -20.10
C ILE A 94 11.57 8.93 -20.47
N THR A 95 12.79 8.54 -20.11
CA THR A 95 14.00 9.33 -20.43
C THR A 95 14.16 9.56 -21.94
N ASN A 96 13.80 8.59 -22.78
CA ASN A 96 13.98 8.69 -24.23
C ASN A 96 12.77 9.27 -24.97
N ARG A 97 11.55 9.01 -24.50
CA ARG A 97 10.31 9.26 -25.27
C ARG A 97 9.42 10.32 -24.66
N ALA A 98 9.49 10.56 -23.36
CA ALA A 98 8.65 11.58 -22.74
C ALA A 98 9.09 12.99 -23.16
N PRO A 99 8.16 13.95 -23.24
CA PRO A 99 8.48 15.33 -23.54
C PRO A 99 9.08 16.03 -22.31
N ILE A 100 10.14 15.48 -21.72
CA ILE A 100 10.87 16.06 -20.59
C ILE A 100 12.15 16.74 -21.05
N THR A 101 12.62 17.72 -20.29
CA THR A 101 13.96 18.29 -20.43
C THR A 101 14.92 17.59 -19.48
N GLY A 102 15.93 16.92 -20.02
CA GLY A 102 16.91 16.19 -19.22
C GLY A 102 16.41 14.80 -18.81
N ARG A 103 16.47 14.49 -17.51
CA ARG A 103 16.07 13.20 -16.93
C ARG A 103 15.21 13.45 -15.69
N LEU A 104 14.55 12.39 -15.21
CA LEU A 104 13.94 12.40 -13.89
C LEU A 104 15.01 12.64 -12.82
N ASN A 105 14.73 13.54 -11.90
CA ASN A 105 15.57 13.87 -10.76
C ASN A 105 14.96 13.25 -9.50
N PHE A 106 15.83 12.99 -8.52
CA PHE A 106 15.48 12.25 -7.31
C PHE A 106 16.14 12.92 -6.11
N GLU A 107 15.37 13.10 -5.04
CA GLU A 107 15.88 13.54 -3.73
C GLU A 107 15.26 12.67 -2.65
N TRP A 108 16.10 11.96 -1.90
CA TRP A 108 15.66 11.16 -0.76
C TRP A 108 15.81 11.97 0.52
N TYR A 109 14.81 11.90 1.39
CA TYR A 109 14.82 12.55 2.69
C TYR A 109 14.55 11.56 3.83
N GLY A 110 14.86 11.97 5.06
CA GLY A 110 14.74 11.15 6.27
C GLY A 110 15.97 10.30 6.61
N ASP A 111 15.97 9.66 7.78
CA ASP A 111 17.07 8.77 8.22
C ASP A 111 16.88 7.34 7.70
N TRP A 112 17.74 6.95 6.76
CA TRP A 112 17.74 5.64 6.11
C TRP A 112 18.70 4.64 6.79
N ALA A 113 19.36 4.98 7.90
CA ALA A 113 20.21 4.03 8.62
C ALA A 113 19.40 2.96 9.38
N LYS A 114 18.11 3.23 9.65
CA LYS A 114 17.23 2.39 10.49
C LYS A 114 16.04 1.77 9.73
N ILE A 115 16.17 1.50 8.44
CA ILE A 115 15.04 1.01 7.64
C ILE A 115 14.70 -0.42 8.01
N ASN A 116 13.44 -0.67 8.36
CA ASN A 116 12.95 -2.01 8.68
C ASN A 116 12.30 -2.70 7.46
N GLY A 117 12.98 -2.67 6.32
CA GLY A 117 12.57 -3.32 5.08
C GLY A 117 11.09 -3.12 4.69
N LYS A 118 10.34 -4.21 4.55
CA LYS A 118 8.92 -4.20 4.18
C LYS A 118 7.98 -3.59 5.23
N GLU A 119 8.36 -3.59 6.51
CA GLU A 119 7.49 -3.12 7.59
C GLU A 119 7.59 -1.60 7.84
N ASP A 120 8.57 -0.93 7.22
CA ASP A 120 8.75 0.51 7.41
C ASP A 120 7.61 1.31 6.78
N LYS A 121 6.79 1.97 7.62
CA LYS A 121 5.67 2.86 7.22
C LYS A 121 5.93 4.31 7.64
N SER A 122 7.20 4.70 7.75
CA SER A 122 7.63 6.05 8.13
C SER A 122 7.05 7.12 7.20
N TRP A 123 6.51 8.19 7.76
CA TRP A 123 6.04 9.36 7.01
C TRP A 123 7.13 10.42 6.81
N ASP A 124 8.15 10.39 7.68
CA ASP A 124 9.33 11.27 7.69
C ASP A 124 10.44 10.84 6.73
N LYS A 125 10.27 9.71 6.05
CA LYS A 125 11.24 9.13 5.10
C LYS A 125 10.56 8.93 3.76
N GLY A 126 11.19 9.39 2.69
CA GLY A 126 10.58 9.33 1.38
C GLY A 126 11.49 9.80 0.27
N ILE A 127 10.87 9.96 -0.90
CA ILE A 127 11.53 10.43 -2.11
C ILE A 127 10.68 11.46 -2.81
N LYS A 128 11.35 12.51 -3.29
CA LYS A 128 10.81 13.46 -4.24
C LYS A 128 11.33 13.14 -5.62
N VAL A 129 10.44 13.10 -6.60
CA VAL A 129 10.77 12.83 -8.00
C VAL A 129 10.15 13.88 -8.88
N TRP A 130 10.97 14.50 -9.73
CA TRP A 130 10.51 15.54 -10.63
C TRP A 130 11.20 15.56 -11.98
N ALA A 131 10.49 16.06 -12.98
CA ALA A 131 11.04 16.44 -14.26
C ALA A 131 10.27 17.65 -14.82
N THR A 132 10.94 18.45 -15.65
CA THR A 132 10.31 19.59 -16.33
C THR A 132 9.83 19.14 -17.70
N LEU A 133 8.56 19.35 -18.01
CA LEU A 133 8.02 19.09 -19.34
C LEU A 133 8.50 20.17 -20.33
N LYS A 134 8.71 19.79 -21.60
CA LYS A 134 9.06 20.72 -22.66
C LYS A 134 7.95 21.74 -22.84
N GLY A 135 8.28 23.02 -22.70
CA GLY A 135 7.33 24.12 -22.78
C GLY A 135 6.80 24.58 -21.42
N GLU A 136 7.11 23.87 -20.33
CA GLU A 136 6.81 24.31 -18.97
C GLU A 136 8.04 24.96 -18.32
N THR A 137 7.81 25.96 -17.46
CA THR A 137 8.87 26.63 -16.68
C THR A 137 9.07 26.02 -15.30
N SER A 138 8.04 25.40 -14.73
CA SER A 138 8.08 24.75 -13.42
C SER A 138 8.16 23.24 -13.57
N PRO A 139 8.99 22.54 -12.77
CA PRO A 139 9.02 21.08 -12.76
C PRO A 139 7.71 20.48 -12.23
N ARG A 140 7.35 19.31 -12.74
CA ARG A 140 6.28 18.47 -12.19
C ARG A 140 6.89 17.53 -11.17
N GLU A 141 6.48 17.66 -9.92
CA GLU A 141 7.00 16.88 -8.80
C GLU A 141 5.93 15.92 -8.25
N ILE A 142 6.39 14.79 -7.72
CA ILE A 142 5.65 13.99 -6.76
C ILE A 142 6.52 13.75 -5.53
N ASP A 143 5.86 13.65 -4.38
CA ASP A 143 6.47 13.26 -3.12
C ASP A 143 5.81 11.96 -2.64
N ILE A 144 6.62 10.95 -2.31
CA ILE A 144 6.15 9.67 -1.78
C ILE A 144 6.96 9.33 -0.54
N SER A 145 6.26 9.25 0.59
CA SER A 145 6.80 8.69 1.82
C SER A 145 6.66 7.16 1.87
N MET A 146 7.45 6.51 2.73
CA MET A 146 7.32 5.06 3.00
C MET A 146 5.92 4.69 3.50
N GLY A 147 5.26 5.58 4.27
CA GLY A 147 3.88 5.44 4.69
C GLY A 147 2.86 5.38 3.55
N GLN A 148 3.14 6.02 2.40
CA GLN A 148 2.25 6.07 1.23
C GLN A 148 2.45 4.92 0.21
N VAL A 149 3.38 4.00 0.48
CA VAL A 149 3.63 2.83 -0.38
C VAL A 149 2.45 1.85 -0.35
N GLY A 150 1.75 1.75 0.79
CA GLY A 150 0.72 0.74 1.04
C GLY A 150 1.28 -0.53 1.69
N SER A 151 0.39 -1.51 1.92
CA SER A 151 0.71 -2.82 2.52
C SER A 151 1.39 -3.79 1.56
N VAL A 152 1.10 -3.70 0.27
CA VAL A 152 1.59 -4.66 -0.75
C VAL A 152 3.03 -4.35 -1.14
N ARG A 153 3.97 -5.19 -0.69
CA ARG A 153 5.42 -5.05 -0.92
C ARG A 153 6.03 -6.36 -1.41
N ASN A 154 5.68 -6.75 -2.64
CA ASN A 154 6.00 -8.09 -3.15
C ASN A 154 7.46 -8.25 -3.64
N SER A 155 8.16 -7.15 -3.91
CA SER A 155 9.56 -7.17 -4.32
C SER A 155 10.51 -7.50 -3.15
N PRO A 156 11.50 -8.41 -3.32
CA PRO A 156 12.56 -8.60 -2.34
C PRO A 156 13.44 -7.35 -2.16
N LEU A 157 13.45 -6.43 -3.15
CA LEU A 157 14.18 -5.17 -3.05
C LEU A 157 13.69 -4.29 -1.89
N TRP A 158 12.45 -4.45 -1.44
CA TRP A 158 11.99 -3.74 -0.23
C TRP A 158 12.80 -4.09 1.01
N VAL A 159 13.47 -5.26 1.05
CA VAL A 159 14.35 -5.66 2.14
C VAL A 159 15.80 -5.27 1.85
N SER A 160 16.30 -5.57 0.66
CA SER A 160 17.73 -5.38 0.35
C SER A 160 18.10 -3.95 -0.03
N ASP A 161 17.24 -3.23 -0.77
CA ASP A 161 17.44 -1.84 -1.19
C ASP A 161 16.10 -1.09 -1.31
N PRO A 162 15.49 -0.73 -0.16
CA PRO A 162 14.22 -0.02 -0.13
C PRO A 162 14.30 1.38 -0.77
N ARG A 163 15.47 2.03 -0.78
CA ARG A 163 15.67 3.33 -1.44
C ARG A 163 15.44 3.23 -2.93
N GLN A 164 16.06 2.23 -3.55
CA GLN A 164 15.92 1.96 -4.98
C GLN A 164 14.49 1.54 -5.31
N GLN A 165 13.89 0.67 -4.50
CA GLN A 165 12.53 0.20 -4.74
C GLN A 165 11.49 1.33 -4.62
N LEU A 166 11.66 2.26 -3.66
CA LEU A 166 10.82 3.44 -3.56
C LEU A 166 10.97 4.37 -4.78
N ALA A 167 12.20 4.54 -5.27
CA ALA A 167 12.44 5.32 -6.50
C ALA A 167 11.72 4.70 -7.71
N TYR A 168 11.75 3.38 -7.86
CA TYR A 168 11.00 2.69 -8.90
C TYR A 168 9.49 2.91 -8.79
N LEU A 169 8.93 2.87 -7.57
CA LEU A 169 7.53 3.20 -7.35
C LEU A 169 7.21 4.63 -7.77
N ALA A 170 8.06 5.59 -7.38
CA ALA A 170 7.88 6.99 -7.71
C ALA A 170 7.93 7.25 -9.22
N ILE A 171 8.91 6.66 -9.93
CA ILE A 171 8.99 6.78 -11.40
C ILE A 171 7.68 6.34 -12.04
N LYS A 172 7.12 5.20 -11.63
CA LYS A 172 5.85 4.70 -12.19
C LYS A 172 4.69 5.63 -11.89
N ARG A 173 4.51 6.07 -10.64
CA ARG A 173 3.42 6.99 -10.27
C ARG A 173 3.54 8.32 -11.01
N TRP A 174 4.75 8.86 -11.15
CA TRP A 174 5.01 10.08 -11.91
C TRP A 174 4.65 9.89 -13.39
N SER A 175 5.10 8.78 -13.99
CA SER A 175 4.86 8.47 -15.40
C SER A 175 3.38 8.28 -15.70
N ARG A 176 2.65 7.60 -14.81
CA ARG A 176 1.19 7.41 -14.92
C ARG A 176 0.43 8.73 -14.84
N LEU A 177 0.91 9.67 -14.04
CA LEU A 177 0.23 10.95 -13.84
C LEU A 177 0.51 11.96 -14.95
N TYR A 178 1.77 12.09 -15.36
CA TYR A 178 2.20 13.19 -16.23
C TYR A 178 2.53 12.78 -17.66
N THR A 179 2.82 11.51 -17.92
CA THR A 179 3.16 10.98 -19.26
C THR A 179 2.50 9.62 -19.54
N PRO A 180 1.18 9.47 -19.29
CA PRO A 180 0.49 8.17 -19.46
C PRO A 180 0.49 7.69 -20.91
N ASP A 181 0.50 8.62 -21.86
CA ASP A 181 0.56 8.41 -23.30
C ASP A 181 1.88 7.75 -23.77
N VAL A 182 2.95 7.88 -22.99
CA VAL A 182 4.26 7.29 -23.31
C VAL A 182 4.29 5.80 -22.93
N ILE A 183 3.59 5.42 -21.86
CA ILE A 183 3.59 4.06 -21.32
C ILE A 183 2.36 3.23 -21.73
N LEU A 184 1.29 3.87 -22.24
CA LEU A 184 0.11 3.24 -22.87
C LEU A 184 -0.46 2.01 -22.13
N GLY A 185 -0.57 2.08 -20.80
CA GLY A 185 -1.21 1.02 -20.01
C GLY A 185 -0.34 -0.22 -19.78
N VAL A 186 0.95 -0.18 -20.09
CA VAL A 186 1.91 -1.23 -19.73
C VAL A 186 2.00 -1.38 -18.22
N TYR A 187 1.77 -2.59 -17.69
CA TYR A 187 1.79 -2.87 -16.25
C TYR A 187 3.18 -3.25 -15.73
N THR A 188 3.47 -2.92 -14.48
CA THR A 188 4.68 -3.36 -13.77
C THR A 188 4.37 -4.52 -12.81
N PRO A 189 5.36 -5.27 -12.29
CA PRO A 189 5.09 -6.52 -11.57
C PRO A 189 4.15 -6.34 -10.38
N ASP A 190 4.38 -5.26 -9.65
CA ASP A 190 3.62 -4.87 -8.47
C ASP A 190 2.20 -4.39 -8.77
N GLU A 191 1.91 -3.92 -9.99
CA GLU A 191 0.55 -3.53 -10.40
C GLU A 191 -0.30 -4.75 -10.79
N ILE A 192 0.36 -5.86 -11.17
CA ILE A 192 -0.29 -7.13 -11.57
C ILE A 192 -0.50 -8.04 -10.38
N ALA A 193 0.37 -7.94 -9.36
CA ALA A 193 0.53 -8.98 -8.35
C ALA A 193 -0.67 -9.18 -7.41
N GLU A 194 -1.66 -8.29 -7.34
CA GLU A 194 -2.94 -8.53 -6.65
C GLU A 194 -3.90 -7.33 -6.83
N ARG A 195 -4.89 -7.49 -7.71
CA ARG A 195 -6.24 -6.99 -7.43
C ARG A 195 -7.07 -8.24 -7.22
N GLU A 196 -7.43 -8.55 -5.98
CA GLU A 196 -8.61 -9.39 -5.79
C GLU A 196 -9.76 -8.62 -6.44
N GLU A 197 -10.26 -9.12 -7.56
CA GLU A 197 -11.51 -8.62 -8.12
C GLU A 197 -12.57 -8.88 -7.06
N LEU A 198 -13.00 -7.82 -6.36
CA LEU A 198 -14.17 -7.91 -5.49
C LEU A 198 -15.34 -8.29 -6.37
N ASP A 199 -15.85 -9.52 -6.20
CA ASP A 199 -17.09 -9.94 -6.84
C ASP A 199 -18.24 -9.12 -6.22
N VAL A 200 -18.56 -8.01 -6.89
CA VAL A 200 -19.68 -7.14 -6.55
C VAL A 200 -21.00 -7.66 -7.12
N THR A 201 -21.03 -8.86 -7.70
CA THR A 201 -22.28 -9.47 -8.16
C THR A 201 -23.11 -9.83 -6.94
N PRO A 202 -24.29 -9.21 -6.74
CA PRO A 202 -25.12 -9.53 -5.59
C PRO A 202 -25.54 -11.00 -5.68
N VAL A 203 -25.23 -11.79 -4.65
CA VAL A 203 -25.64 -13.19 -4.54
C VAL A 203 -27.16 -13.25 -4.72
N GLN A 204 -27.62 -13.96 -5.76
CA GLN A 204 -29.04 -14.10 -6.02
C GLN A 204 -29.67 -14.96 -4.91
N SER A 205 -30.70 -14.41 -4.24
CA SER A 205 -31.45 -15.11 -3.18
C SER A 205 -31.96 -16.46 -3.69
N THR A 206 -31.79 -17.52 -2.89
CA THR A 206 -32.27 -18.88 -3.20
C THR A 206 -33.78 -19.04 -3.04
N VAL A 207 -34.48 -18.04 -2.50
CA VAL A 207 -35.94 -18.05 -2.37
C VAL A 207 -36.65 -17.96 -3.73
N LYS A 208 -37.55 -18.91 -4.01
CA LYS A 208 -38.44 -18.89 -5.19
C LYS A 208 -39.31 -17.63 -5.19
N LYS A 209 -39.28 -16.86 -6.28
CA LYS A 209 -40.16 -15.69 -6.47
C LYS A 209 -41.64 -16.10 -6.47
N HIS A 210 -42.52 -15.18 -6.04
CA HIS A 210 -43.99 -15.30 -5.96
C HIS A 210 -44.58 -16.08 -4.76
N GLN A 211 -44.05 -15.89 -3.55
CA GLN A 211 -44.67 -16.44 -2.32
C GLN A 211 -45.42 -15.41 -1.45
N GLY A 212 -45.73 -14.23 -1.99
CA GLY A 212 -46.42 -13.17 -1.23
C GLY A 212 -45.60 -12.65 -0.04
N ALA A 213 -46.28 -12.10 0.98
CA ALA A 213 -45.62 -11.41 2.10
C ALA A 213 -44.72 -12.32 2.96
N SER A 214 -44.99 -13.63 3.02
CA SER A 214 -44.15 -14.62 3.70
C SER A 214 -42.84 -14.86 2.95
N GLY A 215 -42.86 -14.91 1.61
CA GLY A 215 -41.66 -15.00 0.78
C GLY A 215 -40.76 -13.77 0.89
N LEU A 216 -41.36 -12.59 1.06
CA LEU A 216 -40.62 -11.33 1.26
C LEU A 216 -39.90 -11.33 2.61
N LYS A 217 -40.55 -11.78 3.69
CA LYS A 217 -39.92 -11.94 5.01
C LYS A 217 -38.79 -12.98 4.99
N ALA A 218 -38.98 -14.08 4.28
CA ALA A 218 -37.93 -15.09 4.11
C ALA A 218 -36.72 -14.54 3.34
N GLN A 219 -36.94 -13.74 2.28
CA GLN A 219 -35.84 -13.04 1.58
C GLN A 219 -35.15 -11.97 2.42
N MET A 220 -35.88 -11.27 3.30
CA MET A 220 -35.28 -10.30 4.22
C MET A 220 -34.43 -11.01 5.28
N ALA A 221 -34.90 -12.12 5.85
CA ALA A 221 -34.11 -12.94 6.77
C ALA A 221 -32.88 -13.58 6.10
N GLU A 222 -33.01 -14.05 4.84
CA GLU A 222 -31.87 -14.60 4.07
C GLU A 222 -30.85 -13.50 3.73
N ARG A 223 -31.29 -12.25 3.51
CA ARG A 223 -30.42 -11.06 3.35
C ARG A 223 -29.74 -10.61 4.64
N GLU A 224 -30.44 -10.67 5.76
CA GLU A 224 -29.86 -10.39 7.09
C GLU A 224 -28.79 -11.45 7.44
N GLN A 225 -29.05 -12.74 7.18
CA GLN A 225 -28.07 -13.82 7.36
C GLN A 225 -26.89 -13.78 6.38
N SER A 226 -27.09 -13.30 5.15
CA SER A 226 -25.98 -13.14 4.18
C SER A 226 -25.18 -11.84 4.35
N GLN A 227 -25.73 -10.84 5.04
CA GLN A 227 -24.93 -9.74 5.60
C GLN A 227 -24.08 -10.20 6.80
N GLU A 228 -24.50 -11.24 7.53
CA GLU A 228 -23.74 -11.82 8.65
C GLU A 228 -22.63 -12.78 8.22
N THR A 229 -22.61 -13.29 6.98
CA THR A 229 -21.41 -13.96 6.42
C THR A 229 -20.35 -12.92 6.05
N VAL A 230 -19.87 -12.22 7.06
CA VAL A 230 -18.53 -11.65 7.06
C VAL A 230 -17.57 -12.81 6.83
N ILE A 231 -16.68 -12.60 5.87
CA ILE A 231 -15.54 -13.44 5.53
C ILE A 231 -14.97 -14.04 6.82
N ASP A 232 -14.75 -15.35 6.83
CA ASP A 232 -14.09 -16.10 7.91
C ASP A 232 -12.62 -15.64 7.99
N MET A 233 -12.42 -14.41 8.47
CA MET A 233 -11.15 -13.91 8.97
C MET A 233 -10.90 -14.60 10.32
N ALA A 234 -9.63 -14.91 10.57
CA ALA A 234 -9.06 -15.52 11.77
C ALA A 234 -9.88 -15.33 13.07
N PRO A 235 -9.90 -16.34 13.97
CA PRO A 235 -10.82 -16.41 15.12
C PRO A 235 -11.01 -15.05 15.78
N ASN A 236 -12.27 -14.60 15.79
CA ASN A 236 -12.71 -13.33 16.38
C ASN A 236 -12.08 -13.17 17.77
N PHE A 237 -11.11 -12.27 17.88
CA PHE A 237 -10.50 -11.94 19.16
C PHE A 237 -11.57 -11.24 20.00
N ASP A 238 -11.86 -11.75 21.18
CA ASP A 238 -12.89 -11.19 22.07
C ASP A 238 -12.40 -9.86 22.67
N VAL A 239 -12.56 -8.78 21.89
CA VAL A 239 -12.17 -7.41 22.24
C VAL A 239 -12.94 -6.92 23.45
N GLU A 240 -14.25 -7.19 23.50
CA GLU A 240 -15.13 -6.73 24.57
C GLU A 240 -14.82 -7.44 25.88
N GLY A 241 -14.59 -8.77 25.84
CA GLY A 241 -14.14 -9.53 27.00
C GLY A 241 -12.79 -9.04 27.54
N LEU A 242 -11.85 -8.68 26.67
CA LEU A 242 -10.56 -8.13 27.10
C LEU A 242 -10.70 -6.74 27.73
N ILE A 243 -11.51 -5.85 27.15
CA ILE A 243 -11.76 -4.51 27.73
C ILE A 243 -12.40 -4.63 29.12
N ASN A 244 -13.34 -5.56 29.30
CA ASN A 244 -13.93 -5.84 30.60
C ASN A 244 -12.89 -6.37 31.61
N GLN A 245 -11.97 -7.24 31.18
CA GLN A 245 -10.86 -7.68 32.02
C GLN A 245 -9.93 -6.54 32.40
N ILE A 246 -9.56 -5.67 31.45
CA ILE A 246 -8.74 -4.47 31.73
C ILE A 246 -9.40 -3.62 32.81
N ASN A 247 -10.70 -3.32 32.67
CA ASN A 247 -11.43 -2.48 33.61
C ASN A 247 -11.56 -3.09 35.02
N ALA A 248 -11.50 -4.42 35.14
CA ALA A 248 -11.58 -5.12 36.42
C ALA A 248 -10.25 -5.14 37.21
N LEU A 249 -9.10 -4.94 36.55
CA LEU A 249 -7.79 -5.03 37.20
C LEU A 249 -7.49 -3.82 38.09
N SER A 250 -6.98 -4.05 39.30
CA SER A 250 -6.74 -3.00 40.30
C SER A 250 -5.25 -2.70 40.52
N THR A 251 -4.33 -3.44 39.89
CA THR A 251 -2.88 -3.22 40.04
C THR A 251 -2.17 -3.00 38.70
N ILE A 252 -1.09 -2.24 38.73
CA ILE A 252 -0.26 -1.95 37.54
C ILE A 252 0.46 -3.21 37.04
N GLU A 253 0.83 -4.10 37.94
CA GLU A 253 1.53 -5.34 37.60
C GLU A 253 0.63 -6.31 36.83
N GLU A 254 -0.62 -6.46 37.25
CA GLU A 254 -1.63 -7.26 36.53
C GLU A 254 -1.95 -6.66 35.16
N LEU A 255 -2.07 -5.32 35.07
CA LEU A 255 -2.26 -4.64 33.78
C LEU A 255 -1.07 -4.92 32.83
N LYS A 256 0.17 -4.83 33.32
CA LYS A 256 1.36 -5.15 32.52
C LYS A 256 1.43 -6.62 32.12
N ALA A 257 0.93 -7.54 32.96
CA ALA A 257 0.87 -8.96 32.65
C ALA A 257 -0.15 -9.23 31.54
N LEU A 258 -1.36 -8.64 31.63
CA LEU A 258 -2.41 -8.75 30.63
C LEU A 258 -1.97 -8.11 29.29
N ALA A 259 -1.25 -6.99 29.32
CA ALA A 259 -0.74 -6.36 28.09
C ALA A 259 0.17 -7.28 27.25
N LYS A 260 0.85 -8.26 27.88
CA LYS A 260 1.72 -9.23 27.18
C LYS A 260 0.94 -10.33 26.48
N THR A 261 -0.31 -10.58 26.86
CA THR A 261 -1.16 -11.62 26.25
C THR A 261 -1.96 -11.12 25.06
N ILE A 262 -1.91 -9.82 24.78
CA ILE A 262 -2.61 -9.17 23.67
C ILE A 262 -1.83 -9.42 22.37
N PRO A 263 -2.46 -9.99 21.32
CA PRO A 263 -1.82 -10.16 20.01
C PRO A 263 -1.36 -8.82 19.42
N ALA A 264 -0.17 -8.80 18.81
CA ALA A 264 0.36 -7.58 18.16
C ALA A 264 -0.33 -7.25 16.82
N ASP A 265 -1.08 -8.20 16.27
CA ASP A 265 -1.72 -8.14 14.95
C ASP A 265 -3.24 -7.91 15.06
N LEU A 266 -3.62 -6.91 15.86
CA LEU A 266 -5.01 -6.44 15.95
C LEU A 266 -5.27 -5.37 14.88
N GLY A 267 -6.32 -5.57 14.08
CA GLY A 267 -6.83 -4.57 13.15
C GLY A 267 -7.51 -3.38 13.86
N GLU A 268 -7.80 -2.32 13.11
CA GLU A 268 -8.63 -1.21 13.59
C GLU A 268 -10.13 -1.56 13.42
N PRO A 269 -11.02 -1.24 14.38
CA PRO A 269 -10.82 -0.35 15.54
C PRO A 269 -10.33 -1.04 16.83
N ALA A 270 -10.28 -2.38 16.86
CA ALA A 270 -9.98 -3.17 18.07
C ALA A 270 -8.70 -2.74 18.79
N LYS A 271 -7.64 -2.44 18.02
CA LYS A 271 -6.36 -1.96 18.57
C LYS A 271 -6.50 -0.63 19.31
N THR A 272 -7.22 0.32 18.73
CA THR A 272 -7.44 1.64 19.32
C THR A 272 -8.28 1.54 20.60
N ASP A 273 -9.33 0.71 20.59
CA ASP A 273 -10.22 0.54 21.74
C ASP A 273 -9.49 -0.09 22.95
N ILE A 274 -8.73 -1.15 22.70
CA ILE A 274 -7.93 -1.83 23.74
C ILE A 274 -6.85 -0.90 24.30
N SER A 275 -6.16 -0.15 23.43
CA SER A 275 -5.12 0.80 23.84
C SER A 275 -5.69 1.92 24.70
N THR A 276 -6.88 2.42 24.34
CA THR A 276 -7.55 3.50 25.08
C THR A 276 -8.02 3.00 26.45
N ALA A 277 -8.68 1.84 26.52
CA ALA A 277 -9.11 1.24 27.77
C ALA A 277 -7.91 0.98 28.72
N TYR A 278 -6.81 0.47 28.18
CA TYR A 278 -5.58 0.24 28.95
C TYR A 278 -4.99 1.53 29.52
N ALA A 279 -4.88 2.58 28.70
CA ALA A 279 -4.34 3.87 29.12
C ALA A 279 -5.19 4.50 30.24
N ASN A 280 -6.52 4.52 30.06
CA ASN A 280 -7.45 5.07 31.04
C ASN A 280 -7.36 4.30 32.37
N ARG A 281 -7.37 2.97 32.32
CA ARG A 281 -7.29 2.16 33.54
C ARG A 281 -5.95 2.30 34.25
N LYS A 282 -4.84 2.32 33.50
CA LYS A 282 -3.50 2.52 34.09
C LYS A 282 -3.40 3.87 34.78
N ASN A 283 -3.92 4.93 34.16
CA ASN A 283 -3.94 6.27 34.76
C ASN A 283 -4.75 6.28 36.06
N TYR A 284 -5.92 5.64 36.07
CA TYR A 284 -6.75 5.50 37.27
C TYR A 284 -6.03 4.77 38.41
N VAL A 285 -5.47 3.60 38.15
CA VAL A 285 -4.77 2.82 39.18
C VAL A 285 -3.53 3.57 39.70
N GLN A 286 -2.77 4.23 38.81
CA GLN A 286 -1.62 5.03 39.22
C GLN A 286 -2.04 6.23 40.08
N LEU A 287 -3.16 6.88 39.77
CA LEU A 287 -3.70 7.98 40.57
C LEU A 287 -4.01 7.53 42.00
N LEU A 288 -4.64 6.36 42.17
CA LEU A 288 -4.93 5.81 43.50
C LEU A 288 -3.64 5.50 44.29
N VAL A 289 -2.64 4.92 43.63
CA VAL A 289 -1.33 4.63 44.25
C VAL A 289 -0.59 5.91 44.64
N ASP A 290 -0.59 6.92 43.77
CA ASP A 290 0.09 8.20 44.02
C ASP A 290 -0.61 8.96 45.16
N LEU A 291 -1.95 8.98 45.19
CA LEU A 291 -2.72 9.60 46.27
C LEU A 291 -2.53 8.88 47.61
N ASP A 292 -2.43 7.55 47.62
CA ASP A 292 -2.23 6.81 48.87
C ASP A 292 -0.78 6.93 49.40
N SER A 293 0.19 7.17 48.53
CA SER A 293 1.59 7.37 48.92
C SER A 293 1.95 8.82 49.24
N ALA A 294 1.04 9.77 48.99
CA ALA A 294 1.29 11.18 49.28
C ALA A 294 1.36 11.46 50.80
N ASP A 295 2.38 12.20 51.20
CA ASP A 295 2.74 12.52 52.60
C ASP A 295 2.48 13.99 52.98
N THR A 296 2.11 14.83 52.00
CA THR A 296 1.89 16.27 52.15
C THR A 296 0.66 16.72 51.39
N ILE A 297 -0.03 17.74 51.90
CA ILE A 297 -1.24 18.30 51.26
C ILE A 297 -0.88 18.95 49.92
N GLU A 298 0.30 19.58 49.80
CA GLU A 298 0.78 20.15 48.54
C GLU A 298 0.95 19.08 47.46
N LEU A 299 1.46 17.89 47.82
CA LEU A 299 1.65 16.79 46.88
C LEU A 299 0.31 16.20 46.43
N ILE A 300 -0.67 16.05 47.33
CA ILE A 300 -2.02 15.61 46.99
C ILE A 300 -2.64 16.57 45.95
N ASN A 301 -2.57 17.88 46.19
CA ASN A 301 -3.12 18.88 45.27
C ASN A 301 -2.41 18.86 43.91
N SER A 302 -1.09 18.66 43.89
CA SER A 302 -0.32 18.51 42.64
C SER A 302 -0.74 17.26 41.85
N ILE A 303 -0.94 16.12 42.53
CA ILE A 303 -1.37 14.87 41.90
C ILE A 303 -2.77 15.02 41.29
N MET A 304 -3.69 15.69 41.99
CA MET A 304 -5.04 15.96 41.48
C MET A 304 -5.01 16.84 40.22
N ALA A 305 -4.23 17.92 40.22
CA ALA A 305 -4.11 18.80 39.07
C ALA A 305 -3.46 18.13 37.85
N GLU A 306 -2.44 17.29 38.06
CA GLU A 306 -1.69 16.68 36.95
C GLU A 306 -2.34 15.42 36.38
N ARG A 307 -2.99 14.61 37.24
CA ARG A 307 -3.46 13.27 36.84
C ARG A 307 -4.98 13.14 36.85
N PHE A 308 -5.68 13.81 37.78
CA PHE A 308 -7.13 13.68 37.89
C PHE A 308 -7.86 14.63 36.93
N GLU A 309 -7.66 15.95 37.07
CA GLU A 309 -8.40 16.97 36.30
C GLU A 309 -8.38 16.73 34.77
N PRO A 310 -7.23 16.45 34.13
CA PRO A 310 -7.17 16.28 32.67
C PRO A 310 -7.82 14.99 32.16
N ASN A 311 -8.05 14.01 33.03
CA ASN A 311 -8.52 12.67 32.67
C ASN A 311 -9.93 12.36 33.19
N THR A 312 -10.58 13.31 33.86
CA THR A 312 -11.95 13.17 34.43
C THR A 312 -12.97 12.67 33.41
N SER A 313 -12.91 13.13 32.15
CA SER A 313 -13.83 12.70 31.09
C SER A 313 -13.71 11.23 30.68
N SER A 314 -12.66 10.54 31.12
CA SER A 314 -12.39 9.14 30.81
C SER A 314 -12.72 8.17 31.95
N MET A 315 -13.21 8.69 33.07
CA MET A 315 -13.57 7.94 34.28
C MET A 315 -15.08 7.78 34.42
N SER A 316 -15.53 6.71 35.08
CA SER A 316 -16.94 6.58 35.49
C SER A 316 -17.24 7.42 36.73
N ASP A 317 -18.52 7.71 36.97
CA ASP A 317 -18.96 8.42 38.17
C ASP A 317 -18.50 7.71 39.46
N GLU A 318 -18.55 6.36 39.49
CA GLU A 318 -18.06 5.56 40.62
C GLU A 318 -16.56 5.75 40.88
N GLN A 319 -15.75 5.85 39.83
CA GLN A 319 -14.30 6.09 39.93
C GLN A 319 -14.00 7.50 40.43
N ILE A 320 -14.79 8.48 39.99
CA ILE A 320 -14.68 9.87 40.43
C ILE A 320 -15.02 9.98 41.92
N ASP A 321 -16.07 9.29 42.37
CA ASP A 321 -16.48 9.25 43.77
C ASP A 321 -15.40 8.56 44.64
N GLU A 322 -14.81 7.46 44.18
CA GLU A 322 -13.73 6.76 44.90
C GLU A 322 -12.49 7.66 45.07
N VAL A 323 -12.07 8.34 44.00
CA VAL A 323 -10.93 9.28 44.04
C VAL A 323 -11.23 10.45 44.97
N SER A 324 -12.44 10.99 44.92
CA SER A 324 -12.85 12.12 45.76
C SER A 324 -12.87 11.73 47.25
N ALA A 325 -13.41 10.54 47.57
CA ALA A 325 -13.39 10.01 48.93
C ALA A 325 -11.97 9.74 49.43
N LEU A 326 -11.08 9.24 48.56
CA LEU A 326 -9.67 9.04 48.90
C LEU A 326 -8.96 10.37 49.17
N PHE A 327 -9.19 11.38 48.33
CA PHE A 327 -8.67 12.73 48.52
C PHE A 327 -9.10 13.34 49.85
N GLU A 328 -10.40 13.26 50.20
CA GLU A 328 -10.92 13.78 51.46
C GLU A 328 -10.31 13.07 52.67
N ARG A 329 -10.22 11.74 52.62
CA ARG A 329 -9.62 10.93 53.69
C ARG A 329 -8.15 11.27 53.90
N LYS A 330 -7.34 11.28 52.84
CA LYS A 330 -5.89 11.56 52.93
C LYS A 330 -5.63 13.01 53.35
N SER A 331 -6.44 13.96 52.88
CA SER A 331 -6.38 15.35 53.31
C SER A 331 -6.71 15.50 54.80
N ALA A 332 -7.71 14.76 55.31
CA ALA A 332 -8.06 14.76 56.72
C ALA A 332 -6.97 14.10 57.60
N GLU A 333 -6.31 13.04 57.13
CA GLU A 333 -5.19 12.38 57.83
C GLU A 333 -3.95 13.28 57.96
N LEU A 334 -3.70 14.15 56.97
CA LEU A 334 -2.55 15.06 56.92
C LEU A 334 -2.84 16.46 57.48
N THR A 335 -4.09 16.73 57.87
CA THR A 335 -4.47 17.96 58.56
C THR A 335 -4.39 17.73 60.08
N PRO A 336 -3.60 18.51 60.83
CA PRO A 336 -3.36 18.28 62.26
C PRO A 336 -4.55 18.57 63.19
#